data_AF-A0A5B8U8M2-F1
#
_entry.id   AF-A0A5B8U8M2-F1
#
_cell.length_a   1.000
_cell.length_b   1.000
_cell.length_c   1.000
_cell.angle_alpha   90.00
_cell.angle_beta   90.00
_cell.angle_gamma   90.00
#
_symmetry.space_group_name_H-M   'P 1'
#
loop_
_entity.id
_entity.type
_entity.pdbx_description
1 polymer ?
#
loop_
_entity_poly.entity_id
_entity_poly.type
_entity_poly.pdbx_seq_one_letter_code
_entity_poly.pdbx_strand_id
1 'polypeptide(L)' 'MSDDYAVRCKGCGFRWNTPAMAEGLRILGSCPKCKGELEYGTRGGEAGGAAVGGDPAAAPHMVLGIPRL' A
#
# COMPACT_ATOMS: atom_id res chain seq x y z
N MET A 1 2.21 -12.63 24.92
CA MET A 1 3.06 -11.59 24.34
C MET A 1 2.58 -11.35 22.92
N SER A 2 1.86 -10.26 22.67
CA SER A 2 1.44 -9.91 21.32
C SER A 2 2.66 -9.39 20.57
N ASP A 3 3.08 -10.12 19.54
CA ASP A 3 4.26 -9.78 18.75
C ASP A 3 3.93 -8.52 17.91
N ASP A 4 4.40 -7.35 18.35
CA ASP A 4 4.14 -6.07 17.68
C ASP A 4 5.05 -5.96 16.45
N TYR A 5 4.52 -6.28 15.28
CA TYR A 5 5.19 -6.03 13.99
C TYR A 5 4.18 -5.61 12.94
N ALA A 6 4.65 -4.89 11.94
CA ALA A 6 3.84 -4.48 10.79
C ALA A 6 3.92 -5.53 9.68
N VAL A 7 5.12 -6.04 9.37
CA VAL A 7 5.29 -7.22 8.51
C VAL A 7 6.54 -8.02 8.90
N ARG A 8 6.50 -9.33 8.66
CA ARG A 8 7.59 -10.27 8.89
C ARG A 8 7.82 -11.12 7.65
N CYS A 9 9.07 -11.33 7.25
CA CYS A 9 9.39 -12.30 6.20
C CYS A 9 9.45 -13.71 6.79
N LYS A 10 8.71 -14.66 6.19
CA LYS A 10 8.73 -16.07 6.59
C LYS A 10 10.00 -16.81 6.19
N GLY A 11 10.73 -16.29 5.19
CA GLY A 11 11.98 -16.90 4.69
C GLY A 11 13.21 -16.52 5.51
N CYS A 12 13.46 -15.23 5.71
CA CYS A 12 14.66 -14.74 6.41
C CYS A 12 14.40 -14.20 7.83
N GLY A 13 13.14 -14.20 8.29
CA GLY A 13 12.77 -13.75 9.63
C GLY A 13 12.82 -12.23 9.84
N PHE A 14 13.21 -11.45 8.83
CA PHE A 14 13.33 -10.01 8.96
C PHE A 14 11.97 -9.34 9.23
N ARG A 15 11.94 -8.37 10.15
CA ARG A 15 10.73 -7.67 10.59
C ARG A 15 10.80 -6.19 10.25
N TRP A 16 9.66 -5.65 9.84
CA TRP A 16 9.43 -4.22 9.70
C TRP A 16 8.30 -3.81 10.64
N ASN A 17 8.45 -2.63 11.27
CA ASN A 17 7.59 -2.22 12.39
C ASN A 17 6.73 -0.99 12.04
N THR A 18 6.85 -0.43 10.84
CA THR A 18 6.06 0.74 10.44
C THR A 18 4.93 0.34 9.48
N PRO A 19 3.72 0.91 9.64
CA PRO A 19 2.61 0.67 8.70
C PRO A 19 2.97 1.05 7.26
N ALA A 20 3.68 2.17 7.07
CA ALA A 20 4.11 2.63 5.74
C ALA A 20 5.02 1.61 5.02
N MET A 21 5.90 0.90 5.75
CA MET A 21 6.68 -0.18 5.15
C MET A 21 5.83 -1.39 4.83
N ALA A 22 4.86 -1.74 5.68
CA ALA A 22 3.93 -2.82 5.37
C ALA A 22 3.15 -2.52 4.08
N GLU A 23 2.69 -1.29 3.89
CA GLU A 23 2.03 -0.87 2.65
C GLU A 23 2.95 -0.98 1.42
N GLY A 24 4.15 -0.42 1.49
CA GLY A 24 5.13 -0.57 0.40
C GLY A 24 5.46 -2.04 0.08
N LEU A 25 5.52 -2.88 1.11
CA LEU A 25 5.79 -4.31 0.95
C LEU A 25 4.61 -5.10 0.39
N ARG A 26 3.35 -4.64 0.58
CA ARG A 26 2.18 -5.22 -0.11
C ARG A 26 2.26 -5.01 -1.61
N ILE A 27 2.71 -3.83 -2.04
CA ILE A 27 2.90 -3.52 -3.46
C ILE A 27 3.99 -4.41 -4.07
N LEU A 28 5.09 -4.62 -3.34
CA LEU A 28 6.19 -5.48 -3.81
C LEU A 28 5.83 -6.97 -3.84
N GLY A 29 4.90 -7.42 -2.98
CA GLY A 29 4.43 -8.80 -2.89
C GLY A 29 5.46 -9.82 -2.37
N SER A 30 6.71 -9.43 -2.14
CA SER A 30 7.78 -10.33 -1.69
C SER A 30 8.86 -9.61 -0.90
N CYS A 31 9.60 -10.36 -0.08
CA CYS A 31 10.71 -9.83 0.70
C CYS A 31 11.83 -9.28 -0.21
N PRO A 32 12.24 -8.01 -0.08
CA PRO A 32 13.30 -7.45 -0.93
C PRO A 32 14.68 -8.08 -0.66
N LYS A 33 14.88 -8.69 0.52
CA LYS A 33 16.15 -9.34 0.90
C LYS A 33 16.32 -10.74 0.33
N CYS A 34 15.32 -11.60 0.47
CA CYS A 34 15.44 -13.02 0.13
C CYS A 34 14.36 -13.50 -0.86
N LYS A 35 13.50 -12.61 -1.34
CA LYS A 35 12.36 -12.91 -2.22
C LYS A 35 11.31 -13.87 -1.63
N GLY A 36 11.39 -14.15 -0.33
CA GLY A 36 10.43 -15.01 0.38
C GLY A 36 9.09 -14.33 0.67
N GLU A 37 8.15 -15.14 1.14
CA GLU A 37 6.80 -14.70 1.51
C GLU A 37 6.77 -13.76 2.72
N LEU A 38 5.79 -12.87 2.74
CA LEU A 38 5.56 -11.85 3.77
C LEU A 38 4.29 -12.14 4.57
N GLU A 39 4.37 -11.94 5.88
CA GLU A 39 3.27 -12.07 6.84
C GLU A 39 2.99 -10.70 7.47
N TYR A 40 1.76 -10.21 7.37
CA TYR A 40 1.38 -8.88 7.86
C TYR A 40 0.77 -9.00 9.25
N GLY A 41 1.33 -8.25 10.19
CA GLY A 41 0.89 -8.23 11.60
C GLY A 41 -0.16 -7.16 11.87
N THR A 42 -0.62 -7.09 13.12
CA THR A 42 -1.68 -6.18 13.57
C THR A 42 -1.34 -4.70 13.38
N ARG A 43 -0.05 -4.34 13.42
CA ARG A 43 0.43 -2.97 13.18
C ARG A 43 0.49 -2.61 11.69
N GLY A 44 0.37 -3.59 10.80
CA GLY A 44 0.46 -3.38 9.35
C GLY A 44 -0.72 -2.62 8.77
N GLY A 45 -1.78 -2.38 9.56
CA GLY A 45 -3.04 -1.79 9.14
C GLY A 45 -3.75 -2.67 8.12
N GLU A 46 -5.04 -2.94 8.31
CA GLU A 46 -5.84 -3.48 7.20
C GLU A 46 -5.66 -2.52 6.02
N ALA A 47 -5.27 -3.05 4.86
CA ALA A 47 -5.13 -2.25 3.65
C ALA A 47 -6.53 -1.74 3.28
N GLY A 48 -6.93 -0.62 3.89
CA GLY A 48 -8.06 0.17 3.46
C GLY A 48 -7.69 0.61 2.06
N GLY A 49 -8.26 -0.08 1.06
CA GLY A 49 -8.12 0.28 -0.33
C GLY A 49 -8.48 1.74 -0.45
N ALA A 50 -7.47 2.59 -0.62
CA ALA A 50 -7.67 3.90 -1.19
C ALA A 50 -8.11 3.63 -2.63
N ALA A 51 -9.41 3.42 -2.80
CA ALA A 51 -10.06 3.64 -4.06
C ALA A 51 -9.66 5.06 -4.44
N VAL A 52 -8.77 5.17 -5.44
CA VAL A 52 -8.58 6.37 -6.22
C VAL A 52 -9.91 6.68 -6.87
N GLY A 53 -10.81 7.29 -6.10
CA GLY A 53 -11.99 7.96 -6.60
C GLY A 53 -11.49 9.12 -7.42
N GLY A 54 -11.16 8.86 -8.68
CA GLY A 54 -11.06 9.91 -9.69
C GLY A 54 -12.43 10.55 -9.75
N ASP A 55 -12.56 11.70 -9.09
CA ASP A 55 -13.79 12.45 -9.12
C ASP A 55 -14.06 12.87 -10.57
N PRO A 56 -15.12 12.37 -11.23
CA PRO A 56 -15.40 12.71 -12.62
C PRO A 56 -15.73 14.19 -12.79
N ALA A 57 -15.98 14.95 -11.71
CA ALA A 57 -16.18 16.39 -11.75
C ALA A 57 -14.88 17.19 -11.98
N ALA A 58 -13.71 16.57 -11.84
CA ALA A 58 -12.40 17.19 -12.08
C ALA A 58 -11.86 16.93 -13.50
N ALA A 59 -12.72 16.67 -14.47
CA ALA A 59 -12.26 16.44 -15.83
C ALA A 59 -11.69 17.75 -16.44
N PRO A 60 -10.48 17.75 -17.02
CA PRO A 60 -9.78 18.96 -17.47
C PRO A 60 -10.58 19.83 -18.46
N HIS A 61 -11.47 19.20 -19.23
CA HIS A 61 -12.32 19.85 -20.21
C HIS A 61 -13.41 20.74 -19.59
N MET A 62 -13.70 20.62 -18.29
CA MET A 62 -14.58 21.54 -17.57
C MET A 62 -13.86 22.81 -17.08
N VAL A 63 -12.52 22.78 -16.95
CA VAL A 63 -11.70 23.93 -16.54
C VAL A 63 -11.32 24.82 -17.73
N LEU A 64 -11.04 24.21 -18.88
CA LEU A 64 -10.63 24.94 -20.09
C LEU A 64 -11.80 25.44 -20.93
N GLY A 65 -13.04 25.09 -20.55
CA GLY A 65 -14.26 25.38 -21.31
C GLY A 65 -14.35 24.56 -22.60
N ILE A 66 -15.59 24.37 -23.09
CA ILE A 66 -15.85 23.71 -24.37
C ILE A 66 -15.73 24.80 -25.47
N PRO A 67 -14.82 24.65 -26.45
CA PRO A 67 -14.74 25.59 -27.56
C PRO A 67 -16.09 25.64 -28.29
N ARG A 68 -16.65 26.84 -28.45
CA ARG A 68 -17.81 27.03 -29.33
C ARG A 68 -17.28 27.15 -30.75
N LEU A 69 -17.62 26.17 -31.59
CA LEU A 69 -17.48 26.24 -33.04
C LEU A 69 -18.38 27.35 -33.61
#